data_AF-B1VX91-F1
#
_entry.id   AF-B1VX91-F1
#
_cell.length_a   1.000
_cell.length_b   1.000
_cell.length_c   1.000
_cell.angle_alpha   90.00
_cell.angle_beta   90.00
_cell.angle_gamma   90.00
#
_symmetry.space_group_name_H-M   'P 1'
#
loop_
_entity.id
_entity.type
_entity.pdbx_description
1 polymer ?
#
loop_
_entity_poly.entity_id
_entity_poly.type
_entity_poly.pdbx_seq_one_letter_code
_entity_poly.pdbx_strand_id
1 'polypeptide(L)'
;MVTAPSPVSSRSHDRTPVVQAPVGLTLVRHENPPGVRTADERVRAFRNGPQADWFNHVNVTAHDHGGHFIPWENPDAWVNDLRRTFRGRRP
;
A
#
# COMPACT_ATOMS: atom_id res chain seq x y z
N MET A 1 -30.70 -36.36 13.42
CA MET A 1 -30.19 -35.64 12.24
C MET A 1 -29.96 -34.20 12.66
N VAL A 2 -28.73 -33.82 12.98
CA VAL A 2 -28.39 -32.45 13.40
C VAL A 2 -27.98 -31.68 12.14
N THR A 3 -28.73 -30.64 11.81
CA THR A 3 -28.41 -29.71 10.74
C THR A 3 -27.10 -29.00 11.06
N ALA A 4 -26.09 -29.16 10.19
CA ALA A 4 -24.88 -28.36 10.28
C ALA A 4 -25.25 -26.87 10.13
N PRO A 5 -24.69 -25.95 10.94
CA PRO A 5 -24.97 -24.53 10.80
C PRO A 5 -24.49 -24.04 9.42
N SER A 6 -25.35 -23.29 8.74
CA SER A 6 -25.01 -22.61 7.48
C SER A 6 -23.74 -21.78 7.66
N PRO A 7 -22.80 -21.77 6.69
CA PRO A 7 -21.59 -20.96 6.81
C PRO A 7 -21.99 -19.48 6.95
N VAL A 8 -21.54 -18.86 8.04
CA VAL A 8 -21.69 -17.42 8.24
C VAL A 8 -20.95 -16.74 7.10
N SER A 9 -21.68 -16.11 6.17
CA SER A 9 -21.07 -15.24 5.16
C SER A 9 -20.36 -14.11 5.90
N SER A 10 -19.02 -14.06 5.85
CA SER A 10 -18.28 -12.93 6.38
C SER A 10 -18.68 -11.67 5.62
N ARG A 11 -19.03 -10.58 6.33
CA ARG A 11 -19.36 -9.33 5.65
C ARG A 11 -18.08 -8.76 5.06
N SER A 12 -18.19 -8.07 3.94
CA SER A 12 -17.02 -7.45 3.30
C SER A 12 -16.26 -6.52 4.25
N HIS A 13 -16.93 -5.94 5.25
CA HIS A 13 -16.36 -5.02 6.24
C HIS A 13 -15.68 -5.71 7.42
N ASP A 14 -15.79 -7.03 7.55
CA ASP A 14 -15.16 -7.80 8.62
C ASP A 14 -13.78 -8.34 8.21
N ARG A 15 -13.31 -8.00 6.99
CA ARG A 15 -12.08 -8.55 6.41
C ARG A 15 -10.88 -7.67 6.76
N THR A 16 -9.82 -8.33 7.22
CA THR A 16 -8.50 -7.71 7.43
C THR A 16 -7.46 -8.47 6.60
N PRO A 17 -6.63 -7.79 5.78
CA PRO A 17 -6.71 -6.35 5.47
C PRO A 17 -7.99 -6.01 4.68
N VAL A 18 -8.44 -4.77 4.81
CA VAL A 18 -9.62 -4.25 4.07
C VAL A 18 -9.40 -4.38 2.56
N VAL A 19 -8.20 -4.03 2.10
CA VAL A 19 -7.77 -4.27 0.72
C VAL A 19 -6.95 -5.56 0.67
N GLN A 20 -7.63 -6.65 0.30
CA GLN A 20 -7.02 -8.00 0.26
C GLN A 20 -6.13 -8.23 -0.96
N ALA A 21 -6.37 -7.51 -2.07
CA ALA A 21 -5.53 -7.59 -3.27
C ALA A 21 -4.10 -7.12 -2.96
N PRO A 22 -3.05 -7.68 -3.59
CA PRO A 22 -1.68 -7.21 -3.43
C PRO A 22 -1.55 -5.72 -3.78
N VAL A 23 -1.04 -4.92 -2.86
CA VAL A 23 -0.91 -3.46 -3.01
C VAL A 23 0.55 -3.03 -3.10
N GLY A 24 0.84 -2.17 -4.08
CA GLY A 24 2.05 -1.36 -4.12
C GLY A 24 1.74 0.08 -3.73
N LEU A 25 2.55 0.66 -2.85
CA LEU A 25 2.46 2.06 -2.42
C LEU A 25 3.73 2.80 -2.80
N THR A 26 3.56 3.91 -3.53
CA THR A 26 4.62 4.88 -3.82
C THR A 26 4.34 6.15 -3.05
N LEU A 27 5.22 6.47 -2.10
CA LEU A 27 5.14 7.62 -1.22
C LEU A 27 6.14 8.68 -1.69
N VAL A 28 5.79 9.96 -1.61
CA VAL A 28 6.64 11.04 -2.11
C VAL A 28 6.79 12.17 -1.11
N ARG A 29 7.93 12.85 -1.18
CA ARG A 29 8.37 13.82 -0.18
C ARG A 29 7.38 14.96 0.08
N HIS A 30 6.77 15.53 -0.95
CA HIS A 30 5.85 16.67 -0.77
C HIS A 30 4.48 16.26 -0.22
N GLU A 31 4.27 14.97 0.01
CA GLU A 31 3.09 14.38 0.66
C GLU A 31 3.46 13.77 2.03
N ASN A 32 4.63 14.12 2.57
CA ASN A 32 5.06 13.63 3.87
C ASN A 32 4.23 14.25 5.01
N PRO A 33 3.85 13.44 6.02
CA PRO A 33 3.23 13.98 7.22
C PRO A 33 4.22 14.87 8.00
N PRO A 34 3.72 15.74 8.90
CA PRO A 34 4.58 16.57 9.74
C PRO A 34 5.65 15.75 10.47
N GLY A 35 6.88 16.25 10.49
CA GLY A 35 8.02 15.61 11.16
C GLY A 35 8.75 14.54 10.34
N VAL A 36 8.23 14.10 9.19
CA VAL A 36 8.88 13.14 8.30
C VAL A 36 9.63 13.86 7.18
N ARG A 37 10.94 13.64 7.07
CA ARG A 37 11.82 14.41 6.17
C ARG A 37 12.53 13.57 5.12
N THR A 38 12.71 12.28 5.38
CA THR A 38 13.39 11.35 4.46
C THR A 38 12.48 10.24 3.96
N ALA A 39 12.83 9.65 2.81
CA ALA A 39 12.14 8.48 2.26
C ALA A 39 12.05 7.32 3.27
N ASP A 40 13.15 7.01 3.95
CA ASP A 40 13.18 5.92 4.94
C ASP A 40 12.28 6.19 6.15
N GLU A 41 12.27 7.43 6.65
CA GLU A 41 11.30 7.85 7.67
C GLU A 41 9.87 7.72 7.17
N ARG A 42 9.61 8.03 5.91
CA ARG A 42 8.27 7.96 5.32
C ARG A 42 7.76 6.52 5.22
N VAL A 43 8.62 5.57 4.83
CA VAL A 43 8.27 4.14 4.85
C VAL A 43 8.01 3.67 6.28
N ARG A 44 8.88 4.03 7.24
CA ARG A 44 8.68 3.68 8.66
C ARG A 44 7.39 4.26 9.22
N ALA A 45 7.12 5.53 8.95
CA ALA A 45 5.90 6.22 9.40
C ALA A 45 4.63 5.57 8.83
N PHE A 46 4.64 5.13 7.58
CA PHE A 46 3.53 4.36 7.02
C PHE A 46 3.37 3.02 7.73
N ARG A 47 4.45 2.21 7.82
CA ARG A 47 4.40 0.85 8.39
C ARG A 47 4.02 0.81 9.86
N ASN A 48 4.38 1.84 10.62
CA ASN A 48 4.01 1.99 12.03
C ASN A 48 2.68 2.74 12.22
N GLY A 49 2.06 3.19 11.11
CA GLY A 49 0.85 3.98 11.12
C GLY A 49 -0.42 3.12 11.05
N PRO A 50 -1.58 3.68 11.41
CA PRO A 50 -2.85 2.94 11.49
C PRO A 50 -3.35 2.41 10.14
N GLN A 51 -2.83 2.94 9.02
CA GLN A 51 -3.21 2.51 7.68
C GLN A 51 -2.40 1.31 7.17
N ALA A 52 -1.31 0.91 7.85
CA ALA A 52 -0.49 -0.22 7.41
C ALA A 52 -1.31 -1.51 7.27
N ASP A 53 -2.15 -1.78 8.27
CA ASP A 53 -2.96 -2.99 8.38
C ASP A 53 -4.19 -2.98 7.45
N TRP A 54 -4.48 -1.87 6.77
CA TRP A 54 -5.60 -1.78 5.84
C TRP A 54 -5.29 -2.44 4.49
N PHE A 55 -4.02 -2.63 4.17
CA PHE A 55 -3.57 -3.10 2.85
C PHE A 55 -2.74 -4.38 2.96
N ASN A 56 -2.98 -5.33 2.07
CA ASN A 56 -2.05 -6.40 1.76
C ASN A 56 -0.86 -5.83 0.95
N HIS A 57 -0.03 -5.02 1.61
CA HIS A 57 1.04 -4.27 0.96
C HIS A 57 2.24 -5.19 0.66
N VAL A 58 2.50 -5.43 -0.63
CA VAL A 58 3.61 -6.25 -1.12
C VAL A 58 4.82 -5.43 -1.53
N ASN A 59 4.64 -4.12 -1.69
CA ASN A 59 5.69 -3.16 -2.00
C ASN A 59 5.33 -1.81 -1.36
N VAL A 60 6.22 -1.25 -0.56
CA VAL A 60 6.09 0.11 -0.02
C VAL A 60 7.41 0.80 -0.25
N THR A 61 7.41 1.82 -1.11
CA THR A 61 8.60 2.60 -1.46
C THR A 61 8.30 4.08 -1.22
N ALA A 62 9.31 4.83 -0.81
CA ALA A 62 9.23 6.28 -0.70
C ALA A 62 10.37 6.93 -1.48
N HIS A 63 10.14 8.15 -1.96
CA HIS A 63 11.12 8.92 -2.73
C HIS A 63 11.29 10.32 -2.14
N ASP A 64 12.54 10.79 -2.10
CA ASP A 64 12.88 12.14 -1.64
C ASP A 64 12.51 13.24 -2.65
N HIS A 65 12.00 12.87 -3.83
CA HIS A 65 11.58 13.79 -4.88
C HIS A 65 10.20 13.42 -5.43
N GLY A 66 9.44 14.45 -5.86
CA GLY A 66 8.08 14.35 -6.38
C GLY A 66 7.01 14.75 -5.37
N GLY A 67 5.81 14.98 -5.88
CA GLY A 67 4.62 15.37 -5.14
C GLY A 67 3.36 14.73 -5.75
N HIS A 68 2.24 15.44 -5.67
CA HIS A 68 0.92 14.93 -6.03
C HIS A 68 0.86 14.35 -7.45
N PHE A 69 1.61 14.91 -8.39
CA PHE A 69 1.64 14.52 -9.79
C PHE A 69 2.89 13.67 -10.09
N ILE A 70 3.19 12.68 -9.24
CA ILE A 70 4.38 11.82 -9.38
C ILE A 70 4.62 11.25 -10.80
N PRO A 71 3.62 10.84 -11.61
CA PRO A 71 3.89 10.35 -12.95
C PRO A 71 4.56 11.40 -13.85
N TRP A 72 4.39 12.69 -13.55
CA TRP A 72 5.04 13.81 -14.23
C TRP A 72 6.32 14.27 -13.50
N GLU A 73 6.27 14.38 -12.18
CA GLU A 73 7.34 14.96 -11.37
C GLU A 73 8.52 13.99 -11.13
N ASN A 74 8.27 12.70 -11.10
CA ASN A 74 9.28 11.66 -10.92
C ASN A 74 8.89 10.38 -11.70
N PRO A 75 8.87 10.46 -13.04
CA PRO A 75 8.34 9.40 -13.90
C PRO A 75 9.07 8.07 -13.72
N ASP A 76 10.41 8.12 -13.54
CA ASP A 76 11.21 6.91 -13.37
C ASP A 76 10.89 6.19 -12.08
N ALA A 77 10.77 6.91 -10.95
CA ALA A 77 10.36 6.33 -9.68
C ALA A 77 8.97 5.68 -9.79
N TRP A 78 8.01 6.40 -10.37
CA TRP A 78 6.64 5.92 -10.56
C TRP A 78 6.59 4.64 -11.41
N VAL A 79 7.24 4.63 -12.58
CA VAL A 79 7.26 3.45 -13.47
C VAL A 79 7.98 2.28 -12.83
N ASN A 80 9.10 2.52 -12.14
CA ASN A 80 9.88 1.45 -11.51
C ASN A 80 9.11 0.79 -10.36
N ASP A 81 8.41 1.57 -9.55
CA ASP A 81 7.58 1.05 -8.46
C ASP A 81 6.36 0.29 -8.99
N LEU A 82 5.71 0.82 -10.04
CA LEU A 82 4.62 0.13 -10.73
C LEU A 82 5.09 -1.23 -11.24
N ARG A 83 6.20 -1.26 -11.98
CA ARG A 83 6.80 -2.51 -12.49
C ARG A 83 7.17 -3.47 -11.36
N ARG A 84 7.72 -2.96 -10.24
CA ARG A 84 8.07 -3.79 -9.08
C ARG A 84 6.85 -4.45 -8.47
N THR A 85 5.75 -3.72 -8.32
CA THR A 85 4.48 -4.24 -7.78
C THR A 85 3.96 -5.41 -8.62
N PHE A 86 3.96 -5.27 -9.95
CA PHE A 86 3.46 -6.31 -10.87
C PHE A 86 4.48 -7.41 -11.20
N ARG A 87 5.76 -7.26 -10.85
CA ARG A 87 6.79 -8.27 -11.15
C ARG A 87 6.45 -9.58 -10.43
N GLY A 88 6.40 -10.68 -11.19
CA GLY A 88 6.04 -12.00 -10.68
C GLY A 88 4.53 -12.18 -10.39
N ARG A 89 3.67 -11.24 -10.80
CA ARG A 89 2.21 -11.26 -10.59
C ARG A 89 1.41 -11.07 -11.88
N ARG A 90 2.05 -11.30 -13.03
CA ARG A 90 1.37 -11.34 -14.33
C ARG A 90 0.82 -12.75 -14.55
N PRO A 91 -0.39 -12.89 -15.15
CA PRO A 91 -0.94 -14.19 -15.53
C PRO A 91 0.00 -14.99 -16.42
#